data_AF-A0A5N6HEG0-F1
#
_entry.id   AF-A0A5N6HEG0-F1
#
_cell.length_a   1.000
_cell.length_b   1.000
_cell.length_c   1.000
_cell.angle_alpha   90.00
_cell.angle_beta   90.00
_cell.angle_gamma   90.00
#
_symmetry.space_group_name_H-M   'P 1'
#
loop_
_entity.id
_entity.type
_entity.pdbx_description
1 polymer ?
#
loop_
_entity_poly.entity_id
_entity_poly.type
_entity_poly.pdbx_seq_one_letter_code
_entity_poly.pdbx_strand_id
1 'polypeptide(L)'
;MPDRFFTCDFVGCVLPSVRGFGACERCNRHLCTAHRRPPWHTCGDMPLPDDEFETNIHVEVKGIRAKINEKAVCERASKLNGGRKCEIEHPPAWGRGSLMGCANYHARICFPTDDSVWLLRVLRISPQSLADYLIHSEYASLKFLETTNVPAPRAFDYGLASDENNNVGVSYILMEQMAGKPWNMQGPHGKRFADDKDKERVSKGLADILIEIQRHPFSKAGSLLLGPSPSEPIVSAVASERFLVLSPSGPFDTASDYYTSFVEQNMALIADGQLFTSYPVNAYPVFSFLKSQIQALAAIPVNGAPATTEQFYIKHVDDKGDHLMMDDELNIVGIIDWQMARVVPAREAFGPSLVTAEMGDITTESRP
;
A
#
# COMPACT_ATOMS: atom_id res chain seq x y z
N MET A 1 -22.33 7.38 -12.56
CA MET A 1 -21.00 7.96 -12.85
C MET A 1 -20.03 7.43 -11.81
N PRO A 2 -18.79 7.06 -12.18
CA PRO A 2 -17.80 6.68 -11.19
C PRO A 2 -17.53 7.85 -10.25
N ASP A 3 -17.15 7.52 -9.01
CA ASP A 3 -16.74 8.50 -8.01
C ASP A 3 -15.59 9.37 -8.55
N ARG A 4 -15.40 10.55 -7.98
CA ARG A 4 -14.38 11.52 -8.40
C ARG A 4 -13.64 11.99 -7.16
N PHE A 5 -12.35 11.61 -7.03
CA PHE A 5 -11.55 12.11 -5.93
C PHE A 5 -11.31 13.62 -6.03
N PHE A 6 -11.05 14.13 -7.24
CA PHE A 6 -10.92 15.55 -7.50
C PHE A 6 -11.48 15.92 -8.88
N THR A 7 -12.11 17.10 -8.96
CA THR A 7 -12.50 17.74 -10.23
C THR A 7 -11.33 18.53 -10.79
N CYS A 8 -11.29 18.75 -12.09
CA CYS A 8 -10.27 19.60 -12.70
C CYS A 8 -10.31 21.04 -12.16
N ASP A 9 -9.17 21.55 -11.69
CA ASP A 9 -8.99 22.91 -11.16
C ASP A 9 -9.00 24.01 -12.26
N PHE A 10 -9.37 23.67 -13.50
CA PHE A 10 -9.49 24.66 -14.56
C PHE A 10 -10.88 25.29 -14.50
N VAL A 11 -10.94 26.62 -14.50
CA VAL A 11 -12.19 27.37 -14.31
C VAL A 11 -13.24 26.94 -15.34
N GLY A 12 -14.42 26.54 -14.85
CA GLY A 12 -15.53 26.09 -15.69
C GLY A 12 -15.41 24.64 -16.21
N CYS A 13 -14.35 23.92 -15.87
CA CYS A 13 -14.22 22.51 -16.22
C CYS A 13 -14.96 21.62 -15.22
N VAL A 14 -15.78 20.69 -15.73
CA VAL A 14 -16.52 19.71 -14.93
C VAL A 14 -15.98 18.29 -15.08
N LEU A 15 -14.88 18.13 -15.80
CA LEU A 15 -14.23 16.84 -16.01
C LEU A 15 -13.44 16.42 -14.76
N PRO A 16 -13.33 15.12 -14.50
CA PRO A 16 -12.53 14.63 -13.39
C PRO A 16 -11.03 14.87 -13.63
N SER A 17 -10.27 15.00 -12.55
CA SER A 17 -8.81 14.96 -12.61
C SER A 17 -8.29 13.54 -12.89
N VAL A 18 -7.06 13.45 -13.40
CA VAL A 18 -6.40 12.15 -13.62
C VAL A 18 -5.92 11.58 -12.29
N ARG A 19 -6.35 10.37 -11.93
CA ARG A 19 -5.96 9.70 -10.66
C ARG A 19 -4.51 9.24 -10.67
N GLY A 20 -4.06 8.59 -11.74
CA GLY A 20 -2.75 7.92 -11.81
C GLY A 20 -1.50 8.82 -11.71
N PHE A 21 -1.67 10.15 -11.75
CA PHE A 21 -0.56 11.11 -11.60
C PHE A 21 -0.74 12.05 -10.40
N GLY A 22 -1.89 12.00 -9.71
CA GLY A 22 -2.20 12.96 -8.65
C GLY A 22 -2.23 14.42 -9.14
N ALA A 23 -1.98 15.34 -8.20
CA ALA A 23 -1.80 16.76 -8.51
C ALA A 23 -0.46 17.00 -9.24
N CYS A 24 -0.37 18.08 -10.01
CA CYS A 24 0.90 18.50 -10.58
C CYS A 24 1.92 18.82 -9.48
N GLU A 25 3.10 18.20 -9.51
CA GLU A 25 4.16 18.40 -8.50
C GLU A 25 4.68 19.85 -8.39
N ARG A 26 4.49 20.68 -9.42
CA ARG A 26 4.93 22.08 -9.43
C ARG A 26 3.88 23.08 -8.93
N CYS A 27 2.63 22.91 -9.35
CA CYS A 27 1.57 23.89 -9.05
C CYS A 27 0.48 23.35 -8.13
N ASN A 28 0.57 22.07 -7.74
CA ASN A 28 -0.37 21.35 -6.90
C ASN A 28 -1.83 21.37 -7.41
N ARG A 29 -2.03 21.56 -8.72
CA ARG A 29 -3.36 21.53 -9.34
C ARG A 29 -3.74 20.13 -9.76
N HIS A 30 -4.97 19.74 -9.48
CA HIS A 30 -5.63 18.54 -10.00
C HIS A 30 -6.24 18.85 -11.36
N LEU A 31 -5.74 18.23 -12.42
CA LEU A 31 -6.12 18.58 -13.79
C LEU A 31 -6.63 17.36 -14.56
N CYS A 32 -7.65 17.56 -15.40
CA CYS A 32 -8.11 16.52 -16.33
C CYS A 32 -7.11 16.30 -17.46
N THR A 33 -7.27 15.22 -18.21
CA THR A 33 -6.38 14.85 -19.33
C THR A 33 -6.14 15.98 -20.33
N ALA A 34 -7.17 16.75 -20.67
CA ALA A 34 -7.04 17.88 -21.60
C ALA A 34 -6.24 19.02 -20.97
N HIS A 35 -6.62 19.44 -19.76
CA HIS A 35 -5.99 20.59 -19.10
C HIS A 35 -4.60 20.30 -18.52
N ARG A 36 -4.14 19.04 -18.47
CA ARG A 36 -2.74 18.73 -18.12
C ARG A 36 -1.75 19.06 -19.24
N ARG A 37 -2.23 19.23 -20.48
CA ARG A 37 -1.39 19.44 -21.66
C ARG A 37 -1.30 20.93 -22.03
N PRO A 38 -0.28 21.34 -22.79
CA PRO A 38 -0.27 22.65 -23.44
C PRO A 38 -1.50 22.84 -24.36
N PRO A 39 -2.04 24.06 -24.49
CA PRO A 39 -1.56 25.31 -23.88
C PRO A 39 -2.09 25.56 -22.45
N TRP A 40 -2.92 24.67 -21.90
CA TRP A 40 -3.64 24.91 -20.64
C TRP A 40 -2.79 24.74 -19.39
N HIS A 41 -1.73 23.94 -19.49
CA HIS A 41 -0.78 23.70 -18.41
C HIS A 41 0.65 23.63 -18.95
N THR A 42 1.55 24.35 -18.27
CA THR A 42 2.89 24.66 -18.74
C THR A 42 3.99 24.22 -17.79
N CYS A 43 3.67 23.51 -16.70
CA CYS A 43 4.65 23.03 -15.72
C CYS A 43 5.63 21.98 -16.26
N GLY A 44 5.56 21.63 -17.55
CA GLY A 44 6.38 20.59 -18.17
C GLY A 44 5.97 19.19 -17.70
N ASP A 45 6.16 18.20 -18.57
CA ASP A 45 5.91 16.78 -18.25
C ASP A 45 7.16 16.08 -17.73
N MET A 46 8.30 16.78 -17.70
CA MET A 46 9.56 16.26 -17.19
C MET A 46 9.54 16.22 -15.65
N PRO A 47 10.16 15.18 -15.04
CA PRO A 47 10.38 15.17 -13.61
C PRO A 47 11.01 16.48 -13.12
N LEU A 48 10.71 16.85 -11.88
CA LEU A 48 11.39 17.95 -11.22
C LEU A 48 12.92 17.70 -11.22
N PRO A 49 13.73 18.75 -11.40
CA PRO A 49 15.14 18.70 -11.02
C PRO A 49 15.29 18.19 -9.58
N ASP A 50 16.33 17.40 -9.31
CA ASP A 50 16.53 16.74 -8.01
C ASP A 50 16.49 17.72 -6.82
N ASP A 51 17.03 18.93 -6.99
CA ASP A 51 17.06 19.99 -5.98
C ASP A 51 15.68 20.60 -5.71
N GLU A 52 14.89 20.82 -6.76
CA GLU A 52 13.50 21.29 -6.65
C GLU A 52 12.61 20.21 -6.01
N PHE A 53 12.80 18.95 -6.42
CA PHE A 53 12.12 17.81 -5.84
C PHE A 53 12.42 17.67 -4.34
N GLU A 54 13.70 17.67 -3.96
CA GLU A 54 14.14 17.60 -2.57
C GLU A 54 13.59 18.77 -1.75
N THR A 55 13.62 20.00 -2.28
CA THR A 55 13.03 21.18 -1.64
C THR A 55 11.53 20.99 -1.37
N ASN A 56 10.79 20.48 -2.35
CA ASN A 56 9.35 20.21 -2.20
C ASN A 56 9.08 19.16 -1.12
N ILE A 57 9.87 18.08 -1.07
CA ILE A 57 9.77 17.06 -0.01
C ILE A 57 10.04 17.68 1.37
N HIS A 58 11.03 18.55 1.51
CA HIS A 58 11.30 19.24 2.77
C HIS A 58 10.14 20.14 3.21
N VAL A 59 9.53 20.89 2.28
CA VAL A 59 8.36 21.73 2.56
C VAL A 59 7.17 20.87 3.00
N GLU A 60 6.91 19.78 2.30
CA GLU A 60 5.83 18.83 2.62
C GLU A 60 6.00 18.24 4.02
N VAL A 61 7.18 17.67 4.31
CA VAL A 61 7.49 17.06 5.61
C VAL A 61 7.39 18.07 6.74
N LYS A 62 7.84 19.32 6.53
CA LYS A 62 7.68 20.39 7.50
C LYS A 62 6.20 20.67 7.77
N GLY A 63 5.35 20.65 6.73
CA GLY A 63 3.90 20.80 6.85
C GLY A 63 3.23 19.65 7.61
N ILE A 64 3.66 18.40 7.37
CA ILE A 64 3.17 17.23 8.10
C ILE A 64 3.56 17.32 9.58
N ARG A 65 4.83 17.59 9.87
CA ARG A 65 5.34 17.72 11.26
C ARG A 65 4.61 18.80 12.04
N ALA A 66 4.33 19.95 11.42
CA ALA A 66 3.60 21.03 12.06
C ALA A 66 2.16 20.66 12.50
N LYS A 67 1.56 19.62 11.92
CA LYS A 67 0.23 19.12 12.30
C LYS A 67 0.27 18.07 13.40
N ILE A 68 1.43 17.46 13.65
CA ILE A 68 1.58 16.38 14.63
C ILE A 68 1.76 17.00 16.02
N ASN A 69 0.81 16.72 16.91
CA ASN A 69 0.97 16.99 18.33
C ASN A 69 1.84 15.90 18.99
N GLU A 70 3.16 16.10 18.96
CA GLU A 70 4.14 15.15 19.51
C GLU A 70 3.89 14.80 20.99
N LYS A 71 3.40 15.76 21.78
CA LYS A 71 3.06 15.50 23.19
C LYS A 71 1.94 14.48 23.30
N ALA A 72 0.87 14.62 22.49
CA ALA A 72 -0.23 13.67 22.47
C ALA A 72 0.22 12.29 21.96
N VAL A 73 1.09 12.24 20.94
CA VAL A 73 1.71 10.98 20.47
C VAL A 73 2.44 10.31 21.62
N CYS A 74 3.29 11.05 22.32
CA CYS A 74 4.08 10.45 23.40
C CYS A 74 3.25 10.09 24.62
N GLU A 75 2.24 10.87 25.01
CA GLU A 75 1.28 10.50 26.05
C GLU A 75 0.57 9.18 25.72
N ARG A 76 0.13 9.01 24.47
CA ARG A 76 -0.53 7.79 24.01
C ARG A 76 0.42 6.60 23.98
N ALA A 77 1.59 6.75 23.35
CA ALA A 77 2.59 5.69 23.26
C ALA A 77 3.11 5.27 24.64
N SER A 78 3.36 6.23 25.54
CA SER A 78 3.76 5.97 26.93
C SER A 78 2.69 5.17 27.66
N LYS A 79 1.41 5.53 27.53
CA LYS A 79 0.30 4.79 28.15
C LYS A 79 0.24 3.34 27.68
N LEU A 80 0.46 3.10 26.39
CA LEU A 80 0.49 1.75 25.80
C LEU A 80 1.73 0.96 26.22
N ASN A 81 2.86 1.64 26.47
CA ASN A 81 4.12 1.03 26.86
C ASN A 81 4.37 1.05 28.38
N GLY A 82 3.32 0.88 29.20
CA GLY A 82 3.44 0.75 30.65
C GLY A 82 3.88 2.02 31.39
N GLY A 83 3.64 3.20 30.82
CA GLY A 83 4.00 4.50 31.39
C GLY A 83 5.44 4.94 31.14
N ARG A 84 6.21 4.21 30.31
CA ARG A 84 7.58 4.59 29.94
C ARG A 84 7.58 5.90 29.16
N LYS A 85 8.53 6.79 29.48
CA LYS A 85 8.71 8.04 28.73
C LYS A 85 9.25 7.73 27.33
N CYS A 86 8.78 8.48 26.35
CA CYS A 86 9.31 8.46 25.00
C CYS A 86 9.77 9.83 24.53
N GLU A 87 10.55 9.81 23.45
CA GLU A 87 10.98 10.96 22.68
C GLU A 87 10.67 10.71 21.21
N ILE A 88 10.25 11.76 20.49
CA ILE A 88 10.02 11.67 19.04
C ILE A 88 11.31 12.04 18.32
N GLU A 89 11.82 11.12 17.52
CA GLU A 89 12.93 11.37 16.60
C GLU A 89 12.37 11.47 15.18
N HIS A 90 12.76 12.55 14.49
CA HIS A 90 12.39 12.81 13.13
C HIS A 90 13.55 12.50 12.17
N PRO A 91 13.43 11.43 11.35
CA PRO A 91 14.44 11.14 10.33
C PRO A 91 14.60 12.27 9.31
N PRO A 92 15.69 12.29 8.53
CA PRO A 92 15.80 13.20 7.39
C PRO A 92 14.58 13.11 6.47
N ALA A 93 14.15 14.24 5.91
CA ALA A 93 13.02 14.26 4.97
C ALA A 93 13.35 13.53 3.66
N TRP A 94 14.63 13.53 3.28
CA TRP A 94 15.14 12.95 2.04
C TRP A 94 16.51 12.30 2.25
N GLY A 95 16.87 11.40 1.33
CA GLY A 95 18.19 10.79 1.29
C GLY A 95 18.41 9.67 2.31
N ARG A 96 19.68 9.39 2.61
CA ARG A 96 20.06 8.25 3.46
C ARG A 96 19.45 8.38 4.86
N GLY A 97 18.68 7.37 5.26
CA GLY A 97 18.05 7.31 6.57
C GLY A 97 16.67 7.96 6.66
N SER A 98 16.15 8.54 5.57
CA SER A 98 14.75 8.96 5.52
C SER A 98 13.83 7.75 5.68
N LEU A 99 12.80 7.87 6.52
CA LEU A 99 11.74 6.87 6.66
C LEU A 99 10.46 7.36 5.97
N MET A 100 10.58 7.67 4.69
CA MET A 100 9.51 8.23 3.88
C MET A 100 9.34 7.40 2.62
N GLY A 101 8.11 6.97 2.35
CA GLY A 101 7.73 6.26 1.13
C GLY A 101 6.80 7.12 0.27
N CYS A 102 6.31 6.58 -0.85
CA CYS A 102 5.42 7.30 -1.75
C CYS A 102 4.16 7.84 -1.05
N ALA A 103 3.55 7.05 -0.16
CA ALA A 103 2.28 7.39 0.48
C ALA A 103 2.41 7.79 1.96
N ASN A 104 3.51 7.46 2.64
CA ASN A 104 3.60 7.54 4.10
C ASN A 104 4.86 8.25 4.60
N TYR A 105 4.70 9.06 5.63
CA TYR A 105 5.75 9.66 6.44
C TYR A 105 5.87 8.88 7.76
N HIS A 106 7.10 8.65 8.23
CA HIS A 106 7.33 8.01 9.52
C HIS A 106 8.23 8.86 10.42
N ALA A 107 7.88 8.90 11.71
CA ALA A 107 8.75 9.34 12.80
C ALA A 107 9.02 8.17 13.75
N ARG A 108 10.14 8.21 14.45
CA ARG A 108 10.46 7.23 15.50
C ARG A 108 9.95 7.72 16.84
N ILE A 109 9.41 6.80 17.61
CA ILE A 109 9.07 6.97 19.02
C ILE A 109 10.07 6.13 19.79
N CYS A 110 11.07 6.78 20.36
CA CYS A 110 12.16 6.13 21.05
C CYS A 110 11.82 6.05 22.55
N PHE A 111 12.03 4.88 23.17
CA PHE A 111 11.88 4.68 24.61
C PHE A 111 13.26 4.44 25.24
N PRO A 112 13.94 5.49 25.76
CA PRO A 112 15.32 5.37 26.25
C PRO A 112 15.51 4.40 27.42
N THR A 113 14.42 4.00 28.08
CA THR A 113 14.47 3.10 29.24
C THR A 113 14.72 1.64 28.87
N ASP A 114 14.36 1.21 27.66
CA ASP A 114 14.49 -0.18 27.20
C ASP A 114 14.99 -0.30 25.76
N ASP A 115 15.48 0.81 25.19
CA ASP A 115 15.97 0.95 23.82
C ASP A 115 14.98 0.50 22.74
N SER A 116 13.68 0.37 23.09
CA SER A 116 12.64 0.03 22.12
C SER A 116 12.28 1.24 21.25
N VAL A 117 11.99 0.97 19.98
CA VAL A 117 11.62 2.00 19.00
C VAL A 117 10.33 1.59 18.31
N TRP A 118 9.32 2.46 18.38
CA TRP A 118 8.11 2.36 17.59
C TRP A 118 8.14 3.37 16.44
N LEU A 119 7.26 3.18 15.47
CA LEU A 119 7.02 4.11 14.38
C LEU A 119 5.67 4.79 14.58
N LEU A 120 5.68 6.12 14.46
CA LEU A 120 4.50 6.91 14.12
C LEU A 120 4.41 6.96 12.60
N ARG A 121 3.44 6.26 12.02
CA ARG A 121 3.17 6.23 10.57
C ARG A 121 2.01 7.16 10.25
N VAL A 122 2.23 8.10 9.32
CA VAL A 122 1.26 9.13 8.92
C VAL A 122 1.10 9.14 7.41
N LEU A 123 -0.13 9.14 6.91
CA LEU A 123 -0.41 9.24 5.49
C LEU A 123 -0.09 10.64 4.96
N ARG A 124 0.63 10.72 3.84
CA ARG A 124 1.07 11.98 3.23
C ARG A 124 -0.06 12.71 2.53
N ILE A 125 -0.78 12.02 1.64
CA ILE A 125 -1.79 12.62 0.76
C ILE A 125 -2.90 11.62 0.42
N SER A 126 -4.14 11.92 0.82
CA SER A 126 -5.36 11.36 0.22
C SER A 126 -6.58 12.20 0.63
N PRO A 127 -7.74 12.09 -0.04
CA PRO A 127 -9.00 12.55 0.52
C PRO A 127 -9.21 11.98 1.94
N GLN A 128 -9.71 12.78 2.88
CA GLN A 128 -9.77 12.39 4.31
C GLN A 128 -10.56 11.10 4.54
N SER A 129 -11.70 10.92 3.85
CA SER A 129 -12.52 9.71 3.98
C SER A 129 -11.78 8.44 3.52
N LEU A 130 -10.98 8.55 2.46
CA LEU A 130 -10.12 7.46 1.99
C LEU A 130 -8.94 7.25 2.95
N ALA A 131 -8.36 8.32 3.49
CA ALA A 131 -7.27 8.26 4.47
C ALA A 131 -7.69 7.42 5.68
N ASP A 132 -8.85 7.74 6.24
CA ASP A 132 -9.34 7.07 7.45
C ASP A 132 -9.67 5.60 7.20
N TYR A 133 -10.27 5.30 6.04
CA TYR A 133 -10.53 3.92 5.65
C TYR A 133 -9.23 3.12 5.48
N LEU A 134 -8.19 3.72 4.87
CA LEU A 134 -6.89 3.06 4.69
C LEU A 134 -6.19 2.79 6.03
N ILE A 135 -6.21 3.76 6.95
CA ILE A 135 -5.62 3.60 8.28
C ILE A 135 -6.36 2.52 9.08
N HIS A 136 -7.69 2.54 9.07
CA HIS A 136 -8.50 1.48 9.68
C HIS A 136 -8.18 0.11 9.10
N SER A 137 -8.07 0.03 7.77
CA SER A 137 -7.86 -1.24 7.10
C SER A 137 -6.47 -1.80 7.34
N GLU A 138 -5.43 -0.96 7.24
CA GLU A 138 -4.05 -1.34 7.52
C GLU A 138 -3.88 -1.78 8.98
N TYR A 139 -4.47 -1.05 9.93
CA TYR A 139 -4.44 -1.44 11.35
C TYR A 139 -5.11 -2.81 11.57
N ALA A 140 -6.28 -3.05 10.97
CA ALA A 140 -6.97 -4.34 11.08
C ALA A 140 -6.18 -5.48 10.44
N SER A 141 -5.52 -5.23 9.30
CA SER A 141 -4.64 -6.20 8.66
C SER A 141 -3.44 -6.55 9.53
N LEU A 142 -2.77 -5.58 10.13
CA LEU A 142 -1.66 -5.84 11.06
C LEU A 142 -2.12 -6.62 12.30
N LYS A 143 -3.30 -6.29 12.85
CA LYS A 143 -3.88 -7.02 13.99
C LYS A 143 -4.23 -8.47 13.68
N PHE A 144 -4.70 -8.75 12.48
CA PHE A 144 -4.85 -10.11 12.01
C PHE A 144 -3.51 -10.83 11.86
N LEU A 145 -2.50 -10.18 11.26
CA LEU A 145 -1.20 -10.80 11.04
C LEU A 145 -0.48 -11.13 12.36
N GLU A 146 -0.69 -10.34 13.42
CA GLU A 146 -0.23 -10.65 14.79
C GLU A 146 -0.73 -12.01 15.32
N THR A 147 -1.81 -12.58 14.75
CA THR A 147 -2.33 -13.91 15.11
C THR A 147 -1.77 -15.04 14.24
N THR A 148 -0.85 -14.73 13.34
CA THR A 148 -0.25 -15.68 12.38
C THR A 148 1.28 -15.72 12.56
N ASN A 149 1.96 -16.63 11.86
CA ASN A 149 3.42 -16.61 11.78
C ASN A 149 3.96 -15.75 10.63
N VAL A 150 3.12 -14.96 9.94
CA VAL A 150 3.59 -14.01 8.92
C VAL A 150 4.36 -12.90 9.64
N PRO A 151 5.64 -12.65 9.29
CA PRO A 151 6.46 -11.66 9.99
C PRO A 151 6.00 -10.25 9.59
N ALA A 152 5.07 -9.67 10.34
CA ALA A 152 4.55 -8.32 10.13
C ALA A 152 4.73 -7.47 11.40
N PRO A 153 4.82 -6.13 11.26
CA PRO A 153 4.91 -5.24 12.42
C PRO A 153 3.71 -5.39 13.35
N ARG A 154 3.96 -5.43 14.65
CA ARG A 154 2.89 -5.25 15.64
C ARG A 154 2.31 -3.84 15.54
N ALA A 155 1.00 -3.72 15.53
CA ALA A 155 0.30 -2.44 15.58
C ALA A 155 -0.12 -2.17 17.03
N PHE A 156 0.38 -1.11 17.65
CA PHE A 156 0.04 -0.79 19.03
C PHE A 156 -1.28 -0.05 19.15
N ASP A 157 -1.55 0.87 18.22
CA ASP A 157 -2.75 1.71 18.19
C ASP A 157 -2.88 2.47 16.87
N TYR A 158 -4.00 3.14 16.66
CA TYR A 158 -4.20 4.07 15.55
C TYR A 158 -5.05 5.26 15.98
N GLY A 159 -5.07 6.32 15.17
CA GLY A 159 -6.01 7.43 15.33
C GLY A 159 -6.43 7.99 13.98
N LEU A 160 -7.64 8.53 13.90
CA LEU A 160 -8.18 9.14 12.69
C LEU A 160 -8.29 10.65 12.86
N ALA A 161 -7.97 11.44 11.84
CA ALA A 161 -8.13 12.90 11.91
C ALA A 161 -9.61 13.31 11.95
N SER A 162 -10.54 12.44 11.51
CA SER A 162 -11.98 12.66 11.65
C SER A 162 -12.53 12.38 13.05
N ASP A 163 -11.76 11.71 13.93
CA ASP A 163 -12.17 11.48 15.32
C ASP A 163 -11.82 12.71 16.17
N GLU A 164 -12.84 13.35 16.74
CA GLU A 164 -12.68 14.51 17.61
C GLU A 164 -11.88 14.20 18.89
N ASN A 165 -11.79 12.93 19.29
CA ASN A 165 -10.98 12.51 20.44
C ASN A 165 -9.50 12.31 20.10
N ASN A 166 -9.14 12.36 18.81
CA ASN A 166 -7.77 12.23 18.36
C ASN A 166 -7.00 13.56 18.53
N ASN A 167 -6.30 13.67 19.65
CA ASN A 167 -5.48 14.85 19.96
C ASN A 167 -4.13 14.91 19.23
N VAL A 168 -3.79 13.92 18.38
CA VAL A 168 -2.54 13.91 17.61
C VAL A 168 -2.59 14.84 16.40
N GLY A 169 -3.78 15.14 15.87
CA GLY A 169 -3.99 16.12 14.79
C GLY A 169 -3.87 15.57 13.36
N VAL A 170 -3.51 14.29 13.19
CA VAL A 170 -3.44 13.59 11.90
C VAL A 170 -3.98 12.16 12.04
N SER A 171 -4.31 11.50 10.94
CA SER A 171 -4.56 10.04 10.94
C SER A 171 -3.22 9.30 11.00
N TYR A 172 -3.09 8.31 11.89
CA TYR A 172 -1.83 7.62 12.14
C TYR A 172 -2.01 6.16 12.58
N ILE A 173 -0.91 5.40 12.48
CA ILE A 173 -0.72 4.10 13.14
C ILE A 173 0.55 4.19 14.02
N LEU A 174 0.47 3.71 15.26
CA LEU A 174 1.63 3.41 16.10
C LEU A 174 1.97 1.94 15.90
N MET A 175 3.18 1.63 15.47
CA MET A 175 3.57 0.26 15.13
C MET A 175 5.02 -0.03 15.45
N GLU A 176 5.40 -1.30 15.45
CA GLU A 176 6.77 -1.76 15.63
C GLU A 176 7.68 -1.28 14.51
N GLN A 177 8.91 -0.88 14.85
CA GLN A 177 9.97 -0.75 13.86
C GLN A 177 10.61 -2.13 13.64
N MET A 178 10.43 -2.70 12.45
CA MET A 178 11.01 -4.00 12.11
C MET A 178 12.54 -3.97 12.13
N ALA A 179 13.14 -5.08 12.56
CA ALA A 179 14.56 -5.33 12.41
C ALA A 179 14.95 -5.57 10.94
N GLY A 180 16.26 -5.66 10.69
CA GLY A 180 16.79 -5.89 9.34
C GLY A 180 16.81 -4.65 8.46
N LYS A 181 16.98 -4.85 7.16
CA LYS A 181 17.02 -3.79 6.14
C LYS A 181 16.07 -4.12 4.99
N PRO A 182 15.45 -3.10 4.36
CA PRO A 182 14.71 -3.30 3.12
C PRO A 182 15.55 -4.02 2.08
N TRP A 183 14.99 -5.06 1.49
CA TRP A 183 15.71 -5.86 0.51
C TRP A 183 15.87 -5.09 -0.79
N ASN A 184 17.12 -4.91 -1.21
CA ASN A 184 17.49 -4.17 -2.40
C ASN A 184 17.74 -5.10 -3.62
N MET A 185 17.16 -6.31 -3.61
CA MET A 185 17.38 -7.38 -4.60
C MET A 185 18.85 -7.83 -4.74
N GLN A 186 19.70 -7.51 -3.77
CA GLN A 186 21.08 -7.98 -3.72
C GLN A 186 21.18 -9.12 -2.71
N GLY A 187 22.22 -9.94 -2.89
CA GLY A 187 22.65 -10.95 -1.92
C GLY A 187 23.32 -10.32 -0.68
N PRO A 188 23.91 -11.15 0.20
CA PRO A 188 24.46 -10.68 1.47
C PRO A 188 25.54 -9.62 1.26
N HIS A 189 25.56 -8.62 2.15
CA HIS A 189 26.52 -7.51 2.14
C HIS A 189 26.53 -6.67 0.84
N GLY A 190 25.42 -6.60 0.09
CA GLY A 190 25.31 -5.77 -1.12
C GLY A 190 26.10 -6.34 -2.32
N LYS A 191 26.38 -7.64 -2.31
CA LYS A 191 26.87 -8.34 -3.50
C LYS A 191 25.68 -8.84 -4.30
N ARG A 192 25.79 -8.93 -5.63
CA ARG A 192 24.83 -9.73 -6.42
C ARG A 192 24.77 -11.14 -5.81
N PHE A 193 23.59 -11.78 -5.80
CA PHE A 193 23.40 -13.15 -5.27
C PHE A 193 24.66 -13.98 -5.44
N ALA A 194 25.28 -14.36 -4.32
CA ALA A 194 26.64 -14.88 -4.34
C ALA A 194 26.68 -16.28 -4.96
N ASP A 195 25.59 -17.03 -4.81
CA ASP A 195 25.32 -18.33 -5.44
C ASP A 195 23.80 -18.66 -5.44
N ASP A 196 23.43 -19.84 -5.93
CA ASP A 196 22.04 -20.32 -5.98
C ASP A 196 21.43 -20.54 -4.58
N LYS A 197 22.23 -20.64 -3.52
CA LYS A 197 21.72 -20.88 -2.14
C LYS A 197 21.07 -19.63 -1.57
N ASP A 198 21.55 -18.45 -1.93
CA ASP A 198 20.92 -17.19 -1.51
C ASP A 198 19.53 -17.06 -2.12
N LYS A 199 19.37 -17.41 -3.41
CA LYS A 199 18.06 -17.47 -4.07
C LYS A 199 17.16 -18.50 -3.38
N GLU A 200 17.68 -19.70 -3.13
CA GLU A 200 16.95 -20.75 -2.44
C GLU A 200 16.45 -20.30 -1.06
N ARG A 201 17.27 -19.59 -0.29
CA ARG A 201 16.90 -19.06 1.03
C ARG A 201 15.75 -18.06 0.96
N VAL A 202 15.83 -17.08 0.06
CA VAL A 202 14.76 -16.09 -0.14
C VAL A 202 13.49 -16.76 -0.64
N SER A 203 13.59 -17.64 -1.64
CA SER A 203 12.45 -18.39 -2.17
C SER A 203 11.79 -19.27 -1.11
N LYS A 204 12.58 -19.91 -0.24
CA LYS A 204 12.07 -20.70 0.89
C LYS A 204 11.33 -19.82 1.89
N GLY A 205 11.90 -18.68 2.29
CA GLY A 205 11.23 -17.74 3.19
C GLY A 205 9.89 -17.25 2.64
N LEU A 206 9.83 -16.91 1.35
CA LEU A 206 8.58 -16.56 0.68
C LEU A 206 7.58 -17.72 0.66
N ALA A 207 8.04 -18.94 0.38
CA ALA A 207 7.19 -20.12 0.40
C ALA A 207 6.61 -20.38 1.80
N ASP A 208 7.42 -20.26 2.86
CA ASP A 208 6.98 -20.42 4.24
C ASP A 208 5.91 -19.39 4.61
N ILE A 209 6.05 -18.13 4.16
CA ILE A 209 5.04 -17.08 4.32
C ILE A 209 3.74 -17.42 3.59
N LEU A 210 3.81 -17.87 2.33
CA LEU A 210 2.63 -18.23 1.55
C LEU A 210 1.91 -19.45 2.14
N ILE A 211 2.66 -20.44 2.64
CA ILE A 211 2.11 -21.59 3.36
C ILE A 211 1.40 -21.13 4.63
N GLU A 212 1.97 -20.18 5.37
CA GLU A 212 1.31 -19.64 6.55
C GLU A 212 0.02 -18.90 6.18
N ILE A 213 0.03 -18.02 5.16
CA ILE A 213 -1.17 -17.33 4.67
C ILE A 213 -2.27 -18.33 4.29
N GLN A 214 -1.91 -19.45 3.64
CA GLN A 214 -2.86 -20.50 3.24
C GLN A 214 -3.59 -21.14 4.43
N ARG A 215 -3.04 -21.09 5.65
CA ARG A 215 -3.68 -21.64 6.85
C ARG A 215 -4.81 -20.77 7.38
N HIS A 216 -4.94 -19.53 6.91
CA HIS A 216 -5.87 -18.54 7.45
C HIS A 216 -6.85 -18.02 6.37
N PRO A 217 -7.78 -18.87 5.88
CA PRO A 217 -8.74 -18.48 4.85
C PRO A 217 -9.86 -17.59 5.40
N PHE A 218 -10.41 -16.76 4.51
CA PHE A 218 -11.60 -15.95 4.69
C PHE A 218 -12.73 -16.43 3.79
N SER A 219 -13.98 -16.06 4.13
CA SER A 219 -15.18 -16.41 3.37
C SER A 219 -15.60 -15.38 2.33
N LYS A 220 -14.95 -14.20 2.30
CA LYS A 220 -15.25 -13.13 1.34
C LYS A 220 -13.96 -12.46 0.86
N ALA A 221 -13.98 -11.85 -0.33
CA ALA A 221 -12.94 -10.93 -0.78
C ALA A 221 -13.23 -9.49 -0.37
N GLY A 222 -12.19 -8.70 -0.10
CA GLY A 222 -12.34 -7.33 0.38
C GLY A 222 -11.10 -6.78 1.08
N SER A 223 -11.27 -5.70 1.83
CA SER A 223 -10.27 -5.21 2.78
C SER A 223 -10.68 -5.56 4.21
N LEU A 224 -9.72 -5.75 5.11
CA LEU A 224 -10.02 -6.03 6.50
C LEU A 224 -10.41 -4.74 7.23
N LEU A 225 -11.37 -4.82 8.15
CA LEU A 225 -11.67 -3.82 9.17
C LEU A 225 -11.76 -4.50 10.54
N LEU A 226 -11.71 -3.72 11.62
CA LEU A 226 -11.85 -4.25 12.97
C LEU A 226 -13.22 -4.93 13.14
N GLY A 227 -13.20 -6.16 13.63
CA GLY A 227 -14.40 -6.90 14.01
C GLY A 227 -14.68 -6.83 15.51
N PRO A 228 -15.43 -7.80 16.06
CA PRO A 228 -15.78 -7.85 17.48
C PRO A 228 -14.56 -7.90 18.40
N SER A 229 -13.45 -8.46 17.91
CA SER A 229 -12.15 -8.42 18.57
C SER A 229 -11.06 -8.01 17.56
N PRO A 230 -9.95 -7.39 18.00
CA PRO A 230 -8.84 -7.06 17.10
C PRO A 230 -8.26 -8.27 16.34
N SER A 231 -8.33 -9.46 16.94
CA SER A 231 -7.88 -10.73 16.35
C SER A 231 -8.87 -11.37 15.37
N GLU A 232 -10.11 -10.87 15.30
CA GLU A 232 -11.17 -11.41 14.45
C GLU A 232 -11.69 -10.30 13.52
N PRO A 233 -10.93 -9.93 12.47
CA PRO A 233 -11.33 -8.87 11.56
C PRO A 233 -12.57 -9.26 10.76
N ILE A 234 -13.30 -8.26 10.28
CA ILE A 234 -14.36 -8.44 9.28
C ILE A 234 -13.83 -8.08 7.90
N VAL A 235 -14.32 -8.77 6.86
CA VAL A 235 -14.05 -8.40 5.46
C VAL A 235 -15.08 -7.36 5.02
N SER A 236 -14.59 -6.23 4.51
CA SER A 236 -15.36 -5.09 4.03
C SER A 236 -14.99 -4.75 2.58
N ALA A 237 -15.51 -3.64 2.07
CA ALA A 237 -15.21 -3.14 0.73
C ALA A 237 -13.68 -2.99 0.50
N VAL A 238 -13.20 -3.30 -0.70
CA VAL A 238 -11.79 -3.14 -1.08
C VAL A 238 -11.41 -1.67 -0.99
N ALA A 239 -10.53 -1.30 -0.05
CA ALA A 239 -10.14 0.09 0.22
C ALA A 239 -9.65 0.82 -1.04
N SER A 240 -8.68 0.21 -1.73
CA SER A 240 -8.18 0.66 -3.02
C SER A 240 -7.28 -0.42 -3.66
N GLU A 241 -6.64 -0.07 -4.76
CA GLU A 241 -5.44 -0.76 -5.27
C GLU A 241 -4.20 0.13 -5.06
N ARG A 242 -3.00 -0.44 -5.23
CA ARG A 242 -1.64 0.14 -5.11
C ARG A 242 -1.50 1.65 -5.40
N PHE A 243 -2.32 2.22 -6.28
CA PHE A 243 -2.28 3.65 -6.65
C PHE A 243 -3.46 4.52 -6.20
N LEU A 244 -4.20 4.16 -5.15
CA LEU A 244 -5.40 4.90 -4.70
C LEU A 244 -6.41 5.06 -5.84
N VAL A 245 -6.59 4.04 -6.67
CA VAL A 245 -7.31 4.18 -7.95
C VAL A 245 -8.77 3.79 -7.85
N LEU A 246 -9.15 2.96 -6.89
CA LEU A 246 -10.51 2.43 -6.78
C LEU A 246 -11.28 3.13 -5.67
N SER A 247 -12.57 3.30 -5.90
CA SER A 247 -13.53 3.58 -4.83
C SER A 247 -13.89 2.29 -4.12
N PRO A 248 -14.11 2.31 -2.79
CA PRO A 248 -14.45 1.12 -2.05
C PRO A 248 -15.64 0.34 -2.65
N SER A 249 -15.43 -0.95 -2.95
CA SER A 249 -16.44 -1.86 -3.47
C SER A 249 -16.37 -3.24 -2.81
N GLY A 250 -17.52 -3.90 -2.64
CA GLY A 250 -17.62 -5.18 -1.92
C GLY A 250 -18.14 -5.02 -0.48
N PRO A 251 -17.91 -5.99 0.41
CA PRO A 251 -17.15 -7.24 0.20
C PRO A 251 -17.84 -8.18 -0.80
N PHE A 252 -17.11 -9.18 -1.31
CA PHE A 252 -17.60 -10.09 -2.35
C PHE A 252 -17.64 -11.53 -1.86
N ASP A 253 -18.74 -12.23 -2.13
CA ASP A 253 -18.94 -13.63 -1.76
C ASP A 253 -18.28 -14.60 -2.75
N THR A 254 -18.00 -14.16 -3.98
CA THR A 254 -17.39 -14.99 -5.03
C THR A 254 -16.22 -14.27 -5.72
N ALA A 255 -15.27 -15.06 -6.21
CA ALA A 255 -14.16 -14.59 -7.04
C ALA A 255 -14.67 -13.94 -8.34
N SER A 256 -15.77 -14.46 -8.89
CA SER A 256 -16.41 -13.88 -10.08
C SER A 256 -16.89 -12.46 -9.82
N ASP A 257 -17.57 -12.21 -8.69
CA ASP A 257 -18.06 -10.87 -8.34
C ASP A 257 -16.90 -9.91 -8.06
N TYR A 258 -15.88 -10.38 -7.34
CA TYR A 258 -14.66 -9.61 -7.07
C TYR A 258 -13.96 -9.18 -8.37
N TYR A 259 -13.67 -10.12 -9.29
CA TYR A 259 -13.02 -9.79 -10.55
C TYR A 259 -13.90 -8.96 -11.48
N THR A 260 -15.22 -9.20 -11.48
CA THR A 260 -16.18 -8.38 -12.24
C THR A 260 -16.13 -6.94 -11.77
N SER A 261 -16.22 -6.70 -10.45
CA SER A 261 -16.16 -5.36 -9.88
C SER A 261 -14.85 -4.65 -10.20
N PHE A 262 -13.72 -5.35 -10.03
CA PHE A 262 -12.39 -4.81 -10.36
C PHE A 262 -12.30 -4.37 -11.83
N VAL A 263 -12.71 -5.24 -12.76
CA VAL A 263 -12.62 -4.97 -14.19
C VAL A 263 -13.57 -3.85 -14.61
N GLU A 264 -14.83 -3.90 -14.18
CA GLU A 264 -15.83 -2.89 -14.56
C GLU A 264 -15.50 -1.51 -14.00
N GLN A 265 -14.97 -1.44 -12.76
CA GLN A 265 -14.54 -0.19 -12.17
C GLN A 265 -13.36 0.42 -12.94
N ASN A 266 -12.34 -0.37 -13.30
CA ASN A 266 -11.23 0.10 -14.11
C ASN A 266 -11.70 0.58 -15.49
N MET A 267 -12.57 -0.17 -16.17
CA MET A 267 -13.15 0.23 -17.46
C MET A 267 -13.92 1.55 -17.36
N ALA A 268 -14.75 1.71 -16.32
CA ALA A 268 -15.50 2.94 -16.09
C ALA A 268 -14.57 4.15 -15.83
N LEU A 269 -13.50 3.96 -15.06
CA LEU A 269 -12.53 5.01 -14.77
C LEU A 269 -11.67 5.37 -16.00
N ILE A 270 -11.34 4.41 -16.86
CA ILE A 270 -10.68 4.66 -18.15
C ILE A 270 -11.60 5.48 -19.05
N ALA A 271 -12.86 5.06 -19.18
CA ALA A 271 -13.84 5.73 -20.03
C ALA A 271 -14.15 7.16 -19.55
N ASP A 272 -14.16 7.40 -18.23
CA ASP A 272 -14.34 8.73 -17.63
C ASP A 272 -13.06 9.58 -17.67
N GLY A 273 -11.95 9.06 -18.21
CA GLY A 273 -10.68 9.79 -18.36
C GLY A 273 -9.90 9.98 -17.05
N GLN A 274 -10.13 9.10 -16.06
CA GLN A 274 -9.46 9.13 -14.76
C GLN A 274 -8.21 8.24 -14.69
N LEU A 275 -8.14 7.17 -15.51
CA LEU A 275 -7.03 6.22 -15.55
C LEU A 275 -6.46 6.01 -16.95
N PHE A 276 -5.18 5.62 -16.99
CA PHE A 276 -4.45 5.27 -18.21
C PHE A 276 -4.59 6.33 -19.32
N THR A 277 -4.65 7.61 -18.94
CA THR A 277 -5.07 8.71 -19.82
C THR A 277 -4.08 9.02 -20.94
N SER A 278 -2.85 8.54 -20.80
CA SER A 278 -1.85 8.58 -21.87
C SER A 278 -2.07 7.53 -22.96
N TYR A 279 -2.81 6.45 -22.67
CA TYR A 279 -3.06 5.33 -23.61
C TYR A 279 -4.41 4.62 -23.38
N PRO A 280 -5.54 5.34 -23.26
CA PRO A 280 -6.82 4.74 -22.88
C PRO A 280 -7.36 3.74 -23.91
N VAL A 281 -7.08 3.97 -25.20
CA VAL A 281 -7.45 3.07 -26.31
C VAL A 281 -6.71 1.73 -26.24
N ASN A 282 -5.52 1.68 -25.63
CA ASN A 282 -4.77 0.45 -25.43
C ASN A 282 -5.16 -0.23 -24.11
N ALA A 283 -5.39 0.54 -23.05
CA ALA A 283 -5.74 0.01 -21.74
C ALA A 283 -7.15 -0.61 -21.72
N TYR A 284 -8.15 0.05 -22.32
CA TYR A 284 -9.53 -0.42 -22.25
C TYR A 284 -9.74 -1.84 -22.83
N PRO A 285 -9.17 -2.21 -23.99
CA PRO A 285 -9.23 -3.58 -24.49
C PRO A 285 -8.61 -4.63 -23.56
N VAL A 286 -7.57 -4.30 -22.80
CA VAL A 286 -6.96 -5.24 -21.83
C VAL A 286 -7.99 -5.61 -20.76
N PHE A 287 -8.68 -4.63 -20.18
CA PHE A 287 -9.73 -4.89 -19.20
C PHE A 287 -10.96 -5.57 -19.83
N SER A 288 -11.31 -5.24 -21.07
CA SER A 288 -12.37 -5.95 -21.81
C SER A 288 -12.02 -7.42 -22.02
N PHE A 289 -10.75 -7.72 -22.36
CA PHE A 289 -10.24 -9.08 -22.44
C PHE A 289 -10.32 -9.78 -21.08
N LEU A 290 -9.83 -9.16 -20.00
CA LEU A 290 -9.94 -9.69 -18.63
C LEU A 290 -11.40 -9.99 -18.27
N LYS A 291 -12.35 -9.13 -18.66
CA LYS A 291 -13.78 -9.36 -18.48
C LYS A 291 -14.24 -10.67 -19.12
N SER A 292 -13.77 -10.94 -20.34
CA SER A 292 -14.09 -12.19 -21.05
C SER A 292 -13.51 -13.44 -20.37
N GLN A 293 -12.49 -13.28 -19.52
CA GLN A 293 -11.80 -14.38 -18.84
C GLN A 293 -12.28 -14.64 -17.41
N ILE A 294 -13.23 -13.86 -16.89
CA ILE A 294 -13.66 -13.94 -15.47
C ILE A 294 -14.08 -15.36 -15.07
N GLN A 295 -14.86 -16.06 -15.90
CA GLN A 295 -15.27 -17.43 -15.60
C GLN A 295 -14.07 -18.37 -15.47
N ALA A 296 -13.08 -18.25 -16.37
CA ALA A 296 -11.84 -19.05 -16.30
C ALA A 296 -10.94 -18.65 -15.11
N LEU A 297 -10.99 -17.38 -14.69
CA LEU A 297 -10.27 -16.89 -13.51
C LEU A 297 -10.90 -17.39 -12.20
N ALA A 298 -12.22 -17.46 -12.14
CA ALA A 298 -12.98 -17.90 -10.97
C ALA A 298 -13.08 -19.43 -10.82
N ALA A 299 -12.99 -20.20 -11.91
CA ALA A 299 -13.28 -21.64 -11.90
C ALA A 299 -12.21 -22.57 -11.28
N ILE A 300 -11.06 -22.07 -10.80
CA ILE A 300 -9.97 -22.96 -10.33
C ILE A 300 -10.21 -23.36 -8.86
N PRO A 301 -10.48 -24.64 -8.55
CA PRO A 301 -10.56 -25.13 -7.19
C PRO A 301 -9.15 -25.32 -6.63
N VAL A 302 -8.91 -24.82 -5.42
CA VAL A 302 -7.74 -25.24 -4.64
C VAL A 302 -8.06 -26.61 -4.03
N ASN A 303 -7.23 -27.61 -4.32
CA ASN A 303 -7.19 -28.94 -3.68
C ASN A 303 -8.29 -29.96 -4.00
N GLY A 304 -8.64 -30.18 -5.27
CA GLY A 304 -9.19 -31.47 -5.74
C GLY A 304 -10.52 -31.95 -5.14
N ALA A 305 -11.14 -31.17 -4.27
CA ALA A 305 -12.48 -31.34 -3.75
C ALA A 305 -13.25 -30.04 -4.02
N PRO A 306 -14.55 -30.12 -4.35
CA PRO A 306 -15.38 -28.93 -4.33
C PRO A 306 -15.42 -28.46 -2.87
N ALA A 307 -14.67 -27.39 -2.56
CA ALA A 307 -14.97 -26.63 -1.36
C ALA A 307 -16.43 -26.20 -1.48
N THR A 308 -17.25 -26.51 -0.48
CA THR A 308 -18.67 -26.13 -0.48
C THR A 308 -18.86 -24.61 -0.48
N THR A 309 -17.78 -23.86 -0.22
CA THR A 309 -17.69 -22.40 -0.23
C THR A 309 -16.31 -21.98 -0.76
N GLU A 310 -16.25 -20.92 -1.57
CA GLU A 310 -14.99 -20.33 -2.03
C GLU A 310 -14.19 -19.76 -0.85
N GLN A 311 -12.87 -19.86 -0.92
CA GLN A 311 -11.95 -19.35 0.10
C GLN A 311 -11.06 -18.25 -0.46
N PHE A 312 -10.82 -17.25 0.38
CA PHE A 312 -10.02 -16.08 0.06
C PHE A 312 -8.89 -15.91 1.05
N TYR A 313 -7.84 -15.20 0.67
CA TYR A 313 -6.61 -15.11 1.46
C TYR A 313 -6.07 -13.69 1.43
N ILE A 314 -5.47 -13.26 2.55
CA ILE A 314 -4.82 -11.95 2.59
C ILE A 314 -3.63 -11.93 1.61
N LYS A 315 -3.47 -10.82 0.91
CA LYS A 315 -2.40 -10.57 -0.05
C LYS A 315 -1.84 -9.17 0.16
N HIS A 316 -0.51 -9.10 0.18
CA HIS A 316 0.24 -7.85 0.11
C HIS A 316 0.14 -7.26 -1.31
N VAL A 317 -0.11 -5.95 -1.43
CA VAL A 317 -0.29 -5.29 -2.75
C VAL A 317 1.03 -4.88 -3.40
N ASP A 318 2.11 -4.79 -2.62
CA ASP A 318 3.44 -4.63 -3.16
C ASP A 318 4.10 -6.00 -3.41
N ASP A 319 4.75 -6.11 -4.55
CA ASP A 319 5.45 -7.28 -5.05
C ASP A 319 6.87 -6.96 -5.56
N LYS A 320 7.38 -5.73 -5.36
CA LYS A 320 8.73 -5.31 -5.77
C LYS A 320 9.83 -5.88 -4.88
N GLY A 321 9.52 -6.31 -3.67
CA GLY A 321 10.46 -6.91 -2.73
C GLY A 321 11.15 -5.94 -1.78
N ASP A 322 11.14 -4.62 -2.02
CA ASP A 322 11.67 -3.60 -1.11
C ASP A 322 10.88 -3.47 0.20
N HIS A 323 9.66 -4.01 0.23
CA HIS A 323 8.84 -4.19 1.43
C HIS A 323 9.26 -5.39 2.30
N LEU A 324 10.19 -6.24 1.83
CA LEU A 324 10.74 -7.35 2.62
C LEU A 324 11.94 -6.86 3.42
N MET A 325 11.89 -7.07 4.74
CA MET A 325 12.99 -6.78 5.65
C MET A 325 13.84 -8.04 5.82
N MET A 326 15.14 -7.91 5.58
CA MET A 326 16.08 -9.02 5.68
C MET A 326 17.14 -8.79 6.76
N ASP A 327 17.53 -9.87 7.42
CA ASP A 327 18.75 -9.90 8.23
C ASP A 327 20.01 -10.04 7.35
N ASP A 328 21.18 -10.11 7.99
CA ASP A 328 22.46 -10.19 7.28
C ASP A 328 22.65 -11.56 6.56
N GLU A 329 21.85 -12.57 6.92
CA GLU A 329 21.83 -13.91 6.35
C GLU A 329 20.78 -14.12 5.24
N LEU A 330 20.02 -13.07 4.87
CA LEU A 330 18.90 -13.10 3.92
C LEU A 330 17.68 -13.89 4.39
N ASN A 331 17.46 -14.03 5.69
CA ASN A 331 16.16 -14.46 6.19
C ASN A 331 15.18 -13.28 6.17
N ILE A 332 13.95 -13.55 5.78
CA ILE A 332 12.87 -12.55 5.84
C ILE A 332 12.46 -12.42 7.31
N VAL A 333 12.79 -11.29 7.92
CA VAL A 333 12.48 -10.97 9.32
C VAL A 333 11.28 -10.04 9.46
N GLY A 334 10.79 -9.51 8.35
CA GLY A 334 9.62 -8.63 8.34
C GLY A 334 9.08 -8.35 6.95
N ILE A 335 7.78 -8.02 6.90
CA ILE A 335 7.07 -7.54 5.73
C ILE A 335 6.39 -6.24 6.17
N ILE A 336 6.82 -5.12 5.62
CA ILE A 336 6.30 -3.80 5.96
C ILE A 336 5.34 -3.31 4.87
N ASP A 337 4.69 -2.17 5.13
CA ASP A 337 3.85 -1.47 4.14
C ASP A 337 2.55 -2.19 3.73
N TRP A 338 1.86 -2.79 4.71
CA TRP A 338 0.56 -3.46 4.55
C TRP A 338 -0.63 -2.54 4.23
N GLN A 339 -0.36 -1.29 3.86
CA GLN A 339 -1.38 -0.36 3.39
C GLN A 339 -2.05 -0.93 2.13
N MET A 340 -3.38 -0.86 2.08
CA MET A 340 -4.20 -1.46 1.01
C MET A 340 -4.07 -2.98 0.89
N ALA A 341 -3.61 -3.71 1.91
CA ALA A 341 -3.71 -5.17 1.92
C ALA A 341 -5.16 -5.63 1.67
N ARG A 342 -5.32 -6.73 0.92
CA ARG A 342 -6.63 -7.23 0.49
C ARG A 342 -6.74 -8.71 0.70
N VAL A 343 -7.94 -9.15 1.05
CA VAL A 343 -8.36 -10.54 0.98
C VAL A 343 -8.86 -10.80 -0.44
N VAL A 344 -8.21 -11.72 -1.14
CA VAL A 344 -8.39 -11.94 -2.58
C VAL A 344 -8.57 -13.43 -2.89
N PRO A 345 -9.09 -13.81 -4.08
CA PRO A 345 -9.19 -15.20 -4.48
C PRO A 345 -7.82 -15.89 -4.46
N ALA A 346 -7.80 -17.20 -4.17
CA ALA A 346 -6.55 -17.96 -4.04
C ALA A 346 -5.59 -17.81 -5.24
N ARG A 347 -6.13 -17.76 -6.47
CA ARG A 347 -5.33 -17.57 -7.69
C ARG A 347 -4.56 -16.24 -7.70
N GLU A 348 -5.12 -15.20 -7.13
CA GLU A 348 -4.45 -13.91 -6.98
C GLU A 348 -3.49 -13.94 -5.78
N ALA A 349 -3.89 -14.53 -4.65
CA ALA A 349 -3.10 -14.59 -3.42
C ALA A 349 -1.78 -15.37 -3.59
N PHE A 350 -1.82 -16.48 -4.31
CA PHE A 350 -0.68 -17.39 -4.52
C PHE A 350 -0.17 -17.37 -5.97
N GLY A 351 -0.59 -16.36 -6.74
CA GLY A 351 -0.13 -16.16 -8.11
C GLY A 351 1.33 -15.67 -8.17
N PRO A 352 1.91 -15.62 -9.39
CA PRO A 352 3.27 -15.12 -9.57
C PRO A 352 3.48 -13.71 -9.01
N SER A 353 4.62 -13.49 -8.36
CA SER A 353 5.07 -12.19 -7.84
C SER A 353 6.26 -11.68 -8.66
N LEU A 354 6.43 -10.36 -8.79
CA LEU A 354 7.62 -9.77 -9.43
C LEU A 354 8.93 -10.22 -8.76
N VAL A 355 8.92 -10.46 -7.44
CA VAL A 355 10.07 -11.02 -6.71
C VAL A 355 10.49 -12.39 -7.27
N THR A 356 9.51 -13.20 -7.67
CA THR A 356 9.72 -14.55 -8.21
C THR A 356 9.84 -14.59 -9.73
N ALA A 357 9.60 -13.46 -10.40
CA ALA A 357 9.75 -13.35 -11.84
C ALA A 357 11.22 -13.14 -12.19
N GLU A 358 11.77 -13.96 -13.10
CA GLU A 358 13.06 -13.66 -13.71
C GLU A 358 12.90 -12.45 -14.64
N MET A 359 13.04 -11.24 -14.08
CA MET A 359 12.92 -9.97 -14.81
C MET A 359 13.92 -9.84 -15.98
N GLY A 360 14.96 -10.69 -16.00
CA GLY A 360 15.90 -10.82 -17.11
C GLY A 360 15.24 -11.26 -18.42
N ASP A 361 14.18 -12.08 -18.35
CA ASP A 361 13.48 -12.59 -19.53
C ASP A 361 12.38 -11.62 -20.03
N ILE A 362 11.98 -10.67 -19.18
CA ILE A 362 10.93 -9.67 -19.50
C ILE A 362 11.55 -8.44 -20.19
N THR A 363 12.85 -8.20 -20.02
CA THR A 363 13.55 -7.00 -20.53
C THR A 363 14.49 -7.27 -21.70
N THR A 364 14.52 -8.48 -22.26
CA THR A 364 15.25 -8.76 -23.50
C THR A 364 14.46 -8.33 -24.74
N GLU A 365 14.15 -7.04 -24.87
CA GLU A 365 13.96 -6.42 -26.18
C GLU A 365 14.61 -5.04 -26.27
N SER A 366 15.66 -5.00 -27.10
CA SER A 366 16.19 -3.85 -27.85
C SER A 366 16.67 -2.61 -27.08
N ARG A 367 17.97 -2.60 -26.76
CA ARG A 367 18.75 -1.36 -26.92
C ARG A 367 19.11 -1.23 -28.41
N PRO A 368 18.86 -0.09 -29.07
CA PRO A 368 19.55 0.24 -30.31
C PRO A 368 21.06 0.40 -30.08
#